data_AF-A0A9Q1HKI2-F1
#
_entry.id   AF-A0A9Q1HKI2-F1
#
_cell.length_a   1.000
_cell.length_b   1.000
_cell.length_c   1.000
_cell.angle_alpha   90.00
_cell.angle_beta   90.00
_cell.angle_gamma   90.00
#
_symmetry.space_group_name_H-M   'P 1'
#
loop_
_entity.id
_entity.type
_entity.pdbx_description
1 polymer ?
#
loop_
_entity_poly.entity_id
_entity_poly.type
_entity_poly.pdbx_seq_one_letter_code
_entity_poly.pdbx_strand_id
1 'polypeptide(L)'
;MKRKALQENLPTIATPMEKRKVDALIANSVKRKLNHLKYSRNSNQRMQRRQFASSLSFLKKYKLLRKGAKMFGVPPKIINTDPSVLKYRNAQKIPTATRTKVSNYYEMHSVELPDQKHISKRTLKKTRVLEKPINLLFTQFREDFPELKVGASVFFALRPKHVKTVGSIKFRGCLCEYCENVELKLKILNFNSAIQGETECHIRGVDEAAQLTMCGKGTARYNNMKCINRKCNECGSAKVREHLKKLEKTKEVEWFRWETNKEEKMTKSGMKTISRKVKIVKKSTLQILIDELQKELEPMSHHFF
;
A
#
# COMPACT_ATOMS: atom_id res chain seq x y z
N MET A 1 -56.81 -20.14 47.79
CA MET A 1 -55.97 -20.07 49.01
C MET A 1 -54.88 -21.16 49.04
N LYS A 2 -53.82 -21.12 48.21
CA LYS A 2 -52.65 -22.04 48.33
C LYS A 2 -51.34 -21.43 47.77
N ARG A 3 -51.01 -20.18 48.14
CA ARG A 3 -49.70 -19.55 47.82
C ARG A 3 -48.91 -19.07 49.03
N LYS A 4 -49.41 -19.30 50.25
CA LYS A 4 -48.75 -18.87 51.50
C LYS A 4 -47.83 -19.92 52.14
N ALA A 5 -47.81 -21.17 51.66
CA ALA A 5 -47.10 -22.27 52.35
C ALA A 5 -45.69 -22.61 51.80
N LEU A 6 -45.07 -21.74 51.00
CA LEU A 6 -43.76 -22.02 50.35
C LEU A 6 -42.65 -21.02 50.72
N GLN A 7 -42.89 -20.12 51.69
CA GLN A 7 -41.90 -19.14 52.14
C GLN A 7 -41.25 -19.43 53.51
N GLU A 8 -41.62 -20.51 54.19
CA GLU A 8 -41.18 -20.74 55.59
C GLU A 8 -39.94 -21.62 55.77
N ASN A 9 -39.23 -22.01 54.70
CA ASN A 9 -37.98 -22.77 54.81
C ASN A 9 -36.81 -22.12 54.05
N LEU A 10 -36.64 -20.80 54.19
CA LEU A 10 -35.38 -20.14 53.82
C LEU A 10 -34.49 -20.09 55.07
N PRO A 11 -33.31 -20.76 55.07
CA PRO A 11 -32.46 -20.84 56.24
C PRO A 11 -32.07 -19.45 56.76
N THR A 12 -32.26 -19.29 58.06
CA THR A 12 -32.11 -18.07 58.84
C THR A 12 -30.67 -17.56 58.76
N ILE A 13 -30.53 -16.37 58.15
CA ILE A 13 -29.48 -15.37 58.33
C ILE A 13 -28.05 -15.93 58.48
N ALA A 14 -27.45 -16.29 57.34
CA ALA A 14 -26.00 -16.35 57.19
C ALA A 14 -25.36 -15.06 57.73
N THR A 15 -24.35 -15.20 58.59
CA THR A 15 -23.56 -14.07 59.09
C THR A 15 -23.03 -13.23 57.90
N PRO A 16 -22.79 -11.92 58.06
CA PRO A 16 -22.24 -11.09 56.97
C PRO A 16 -20.99 -11.68 56.32
N MET A 17 -20.22 -12.46 57.09
CA MET A 17 -19.03 -13.15 56.63
C MET A 17 -19.34 -14.36 55.73
N GLU A 18 -20.38 -15.14 56.05
CA GLU A 18 -20.85 -16.26 55.23
C GLU A 18 -21.48 -15.77 53.93
N LYS A 19 -22.24 -14.67 53.95
CA LYS A 19 -22.76 -14.02 52.74
C LYS A 19 -21.62 -13.63 51.79
N ARG A 20 -20.55 -13.00 52.31
CA ARG A 20 -19.36 -12.66 51.52
C ARG A 20 -18.68 -13.88 50.91
N LYS A 21 -18.61 -15.01 51.63
CA LYS A 21 -18.05 -16.27 51.10
C LYS A 21 -18.90 -16.83 49.96
N VAL A 22 -20.23 -16.84 50.12
CA VAL A 22 -21.16 -17.29 49.08
C VAL A 22 -21.07 -16.41 47.83
N ASP A 23 -21.07 -15.08 47.99
CA ASP A 23 -20.95 -14.14 46.88
C ASP A 23 -19.61 -14.31 46.13
N ALA A 24 -18.52 -14.53 46.85
CA ALA A 24 -17.21 -14.80 46.26
C ALA A 24 -17.20 -16.12 45.47
N LEU A 25 -17.84 -17.18 45.98
CA LEU A 25 -17.96 -18.46 45.29
C LEU A 25 -18.78 -18.34 44.01
N ILE A 26 -19.92 -17.64 44.05
CA ILE A 26 -20.76 -17.38 42.88
C ILE A 26 -19.97 -16.58 41.84
N ALA A 27 -19.31 -15.50 42.25
CA ALA A 27 -18.49 -14.68 41.37
C ALA A 27 -17.37 -15.48 40.69
N ASN A 28 -16.69 -16.35 41.43
CA ASN A 28 -15.62 -17.19 40.90
C ASN A 28 -16.15 -18.26 39.93
N SER A 29 -17.30 -18.86 40.23
CA SER A 29 -17.95 -19.83 39.33
C SER A 29 -18.34 -19.18 38.00
N VAL A 30 -18.98 -18.01 38.06
CA VAL A 30 -19.35 -17.20 36.89
C VAL A 30 -18.12 -16.80 36.07
N LYS A 31 -17.05 -16.34 36.74
CA LYS A 31 -15.78 -15.99 36.10
C LYS A 31 -15.15 -17.18 35.36
N ARG A 32 -15.15 -18.38 35.97
CA ARG A 32 -14.64 -19.61 35.33
C ARG A 32 -15.45 -19.95 34.08
N LYS A 33 -16.78 -19.90 34.15
CA LYS A 33 -17.66 -20.16 33.01
C LYS A 33 -17.44 -19.17 31.87
N LEU A 34 -17.26 -17.88 32.17
CA LEU A 34 -16.94 -16.87 31.16
C LEU A 34 -15.57 -17.04 30.53
N ASN A 35 -14.57 -17.40 31.33
CA ASN A 35 -13.25 -17.71 30.81
C ASN A 35 -13.27 -18.94 29.90
N HIS A 36 -14.07 -19.97 30.22
CA HIS A 36 -14.28 -21.10 29.33
C HIS A 36 -14.91 -20.65 27.98
N LEU A 37 -15.95 -19.80 28.04
CA LEU A 37 -16.57 -19.25 26.83
C LEU A 37 -15.65 -18.30 26.04
N LYS A 38 -14.63 -17.70 26.68
CA LYS A 38 -13.70 -16.77 26.04
C LYS A 38 -12.86 -17.43 24.95
N TYR A 39 -12.42 -18.66 25.18
CA TYR A 39 -11.55 -19.40 24.27
C TYR A 39 -12.31 -20.29 23.27
N SER A 40 -13.64 -20.35 23.40
CA SER A 40 -14.45 -21.17 22.51
C SER A 40 -14.51 -20.65 21.08
N ARG A 41 -14.34 -21.57 20.12
CA ARG A 41 -14.57 -21.31 18.70
C ARG A 41 -16.02 -21.53 18.28
N ASN A 42 -16.88 -22.11 19.12
CA ASN A 42 -18.28 -22.40 18.79
C ASN A 42 -19.14 -21.12 18.75
N SER A 43 -19.94 -20.95 17.70
CA SER A 43 -20.84 -19.80 17.51
C SER A 43 -21.82 -19.62 18.67
N ASN A 44 -22.40 -20.71 19.18
CA ASN A 44 -23.38 -20.67 20.26
C ASN A 44 -22.75 -20.18 21.58
N GLN A 45 -21.55 -20.66 21.89
CA GLN A 45 -20.80 -20.24 23.08
C GLN A 45 -20.35 -18.77 23.00
N ARG A 46 -20.02 -18.27 21.79
CA ARG A 46 -19.77 -16.83 21.56
C ARG A 46 -21.03 -16.00 21.77
N MET A 47 -22.20 -16.49 21.36
CA MET A 47 -23.49 -15.81 21.57
C MET A 47 -23.84 -15.74 23.06
N GLN A 48 -23.72 -16.86 23.79
CA GLN A 48 -23.90 -16.91 25.24
C GLN A 48 -22.99 -15.92 25.97
N ARG A 49 -21.71 -15.84 25.55
CA ARG A 49 -20.77 -14.85 26.10
C ARG A 49 -21.24 -13.41 25.87
N ARG A 50 -21.83 -13.10 24.72
CA ARG A 50 -22.35 -11.76 24.40
C ARG A 50 -23.59 -11.42 25.22
N GLN A 51 -24.53 -12.36 25.34
CA GLN A 51 -25.72 -12.22 26.18
C GLN A 51 -25.35 -12.01 27.65
N PHE A 52 -24.36 -12.74 28.15
CA PHE A 52 -23.85 -12.51 29.50
C PHE A 52 -23.12 -11.17 29.61
N ALA A 53 -22.29 -10.82 28.63
CA ALA A 53 -21.58 -9.55 28.66
C ALA A 53 -22.55 -8.36 28.64
N SER A 54 -23.66 -8.44 27.90
CA SER A 54 -24.67 -7.38 27.87
C SER A 54 -25.47 -7.29 29.15
N SER A 55 -25.68 -8.41 29.87
CA SER A 55 -26.31 -8.35 31.19
C SER A 55 -25.45 -7.56 32.18
N LEU A 56 -24.12 -7.47 32.00
CA LEU A 56 -23.25 -6.61 32.82
C LEU A 56 -23.39 -5.10 32.54
N SER A 57 -24.24 -4.69 31.58
CA SER A 57 -24.45 -3.28 31.24
C SER A 57 -25.00 -2.46 32.40
N PHE A 58 -25.73 -3.06 33.36
CA PHE A 58 -26.22 -2.36 34.56
C PHE A 58 -25.09 -1.76 35.39
N LEU A 59 -23.88 -2.33 35.35
CA LEU A 59 -22.70 -1.81 36.06
C LEU A 59 -22.28 -0.40 35.59
N LYS A 60 -22.75 0.02 34.40
CA LYS A 60 -22.56 1.38 33.89
C LYS A 60 -23.25 2.41 34.79
N LYS A 61 -24.46 2.11 35.27
CA LYS A 61 -25.24 2.99 36.18
C LYS A 61 -24.45 3.34 37.44
N TYR A 62 -23.65 2.39 37.93
CA TYR A 62 -22.87 2.51 39.16
C TYR A 62 -21.41 2.93 38.93
N LYS A 63 -21.00 3.30 37.71
CA LYS A 63 -19.59 3.60 37.35
C LYS A 63 -18.61 2.45 37.66
N LEU A 64 -19.09 1.21 37.77
CA LEU A 64 -18.30 0.02 38.09
C LEU A 64 -17.91 -0.83 36.87
N LEU A 65 -18.23 -0.36 35.66
CA LEU A 65 -18.03 -1.11 34.42
C LEU A 65 -16.61 -1.66 34.25
N ARG A 66 -15.57 -0.85 34.49
CA ARG A 66 -14.17 -1.29 34.35
C ARG A 66 -13.79 -2.36 35.38
N LYS A 67 -14.25 -2.18 36.63
CA LYS A 67 -13.99 -3.14 37.72
C LYS A 67 -14.70 -4.47 37.46
N GLY A 68 -15.98 -4.44 37.07
CA GLY A 68 -16.73 -5.64 36.70
C GLY A 68 -16.20 -6.33 35.44
N ALA A 69 -15.85 -5.57 34.40
CA ALA A 69 -15.21 -6.09 33.19
C ALA A 69 -13.92 -6.87 33.52
N LYS A 70 -13.05 -6.30 34.38
CA LYS A 70 -11.82 -6.95 34.85
C LYS A 70 -12.13 -8.20 35.70
N MET A 71 -13.11 -8.11 36.60
CA MET A 71 -13.52 -9.20 37.48
C MET A 71 -14.03 -10.42 36.69
N PHE A 72 -14.85 -10.19 35.67
CA PHE A 72 -15.47 -11.22 34.83
C PHE A 72 -14.67 -11.60 33.57
N GLY A 73 -13.52 -10.95 33.31
CA GLY A 73 -12.68 -11.25 32.14
C GLY A 73 -13.31 -10.87 30.79
N VAL A 74 -14.25 -9.91 30.79
CA VAL A 74 -14.95 -9.44 29.60
C VAL A 74 -14.45 -8.05 29.23
N PRO A 75 -13.98 -7.81 27.99
CA PRO A 75 -13.55 -6.48 27.59
C PRO A 75 -14.75 -5.51 27.56
N PRO A 76 -14.60 -4.26 28.04
CA PRO A 76 -15.70 -3.29 28.13
C PRO A 76 -16.44 -3.04 26.80
N LYS A 77 -15.75 -3.18 25.66
CA LYS A 77 -16.33 -3.02 24.32
C LYS A 77 -17.47 -4.01 24.05
N ILE A 78 -17.41 -5.22 24.60
CA ILE A 78 -18.44 -6.26 24.38
C ILE A 78 -19.67 -5.98 25.26
N ILE A 79 -19.49 -5.43 26.47
CA ILE A 79 -20.58 -5.09 27.39
C ILE A 79 -21.51 -4.02 26.80
N ASN A 80 -20.94 -3.10 26.02
CA ASN A 80 -21.68 -2.05 25.32
C ASN A 80 -22.31 -2.50 23.99
N THR A 81 -22.06 -3.73 23.55
CA THR A 81 -22.65 -4.25 22.32
C THR A 81 -23.95 -4.96 22.66
N ASP A 82 -25.08 -4.39 22.26
CA ASP A 82 -26.38 -5.06 22.39
C ASP A 82 -26.35 -6.38 21.58
N PRO A 83 -26.60 -7.54 22.21
CA PRO A 83 -26.60 -8.83 21.54
C PRO A 83 -27.78 -8.99 20.57
N SER A 84 -28.83 -8.21 20.74
CA SER A 84 -30.01 -8.17 19.85
C SER A 84 -29.76 -7.37 18.57
N VAL A 85 -28.79 -6.44 18.60
CA VAL A 85 -28.32 -5.75 17.40
C VAL A 85 -27.53 -6.76 16.57
N LEU A 86 -28.25 -7.45 15.69
CA LEU A 86 -27.68 -8.23 14.61
C LEU A 86 -26.68 -7.32 13.90
N LYS A 87 -25.38 -7.65 13.98
CA LYS A 87 -24.39 -7.03 13.09
C LYS A 87 -24.91 -7.23 11.68
N TYR A 88 -25.23 -6.12 11.01
CA TYR A 88 -25.80 -6.08 9.67
C TYR A 88 -25.07 -7.11 8.79
N ARG A 89 -25.71 -8.25 8.57
CA ARG A 89 -25.18 -9.36 7.75
C ARG A 89 -25.59 -9.21 6.30
N ASN A 90 -26.15 -8.07 5.92
CA ASN A 90 -26.55 -7.79 4.55
C ASN A 90 -25.36 -7.18 3.79
N ALA A 91 -24.27 -7.95 3.68
CA ALA A 91 -23.45 -7.82 2.49
C ALA A 91 -24.27 -8.48 1.38
N GLN A 92 -25.15 -7.71 0.71
CA GLN A 92 -25.82 -8.21 -0.49
C GLN A 92 -24.73 -8.80 -1.39
N LYS A 93 -24.91 -10.06 -1.74
CA LYS A 93 -23.91 -10.82 -2.48
C LYS A 93 -23.83 -10.17 -3.87
N ILE A 94 -22.72 -9.50 -4.14
CA ILE A 94 -22.51 -8.80 -5.41
C ILE A 94 -22.73 -9.80 -6.56
N PRO A 95 -23.49 -9.43 -7.61
CA PRO A 95 -23.71 -10.30 -8.75
C PRO A 95 -22.40 -10.81 -9.34
N THR A 96 -22.38 -12.08 -9.75
CA THR A 96 -21.20 -12.72 -10.35
C THR A 96 -20.77 -11.99 -11.63
N ALA A 97 -21.73 -11.53 -12.44
CA ALA A 97 -21.47 -10.72 -13.63
C ALA A 97 -20.67 -9.44 -13.32
N THR A 98 -21.09 -8.69 -12.30
CA THR A 98 -20.37 -7.47 -11.86
C THR A 98 -18.97 -7.81 -11.37
N ARG A 99 -18.81 -8.91 -10.64
CA ARG A 99 -17.50 -9.37 -10.17
C ARG A 99 -16.56 -9.72 -11.31
N THR A 100 -17.05 -10.40 -12.34
CA THR A 100 -16.26 -10.72 -13.54
C THR A 100 -15.86 -9.46 -14.29
N LYS A 101 -16.78 -8.51 -14.49
CA LYS A 101 -16.47 -7.22 -15.14
C LYS A 101 -15.37 -6.45 -14.39
N VAL A 102 -15.51 -6.32 -13.07
CA VAL A 102 -14.48 -5.66 -12.23
C VAL A 102 -13.13 -6.40 -12.33
N SER A 103 -13.14 -7.74 -12.26
CA SER A 103 -11.93 -8.55 -12.40
C SER A 103 -11.23 -8.33 -13.74
N ASN A 104 -11.99 -8.34 -14.85
CA ASN A 104 -11.45 -8.11 -16.18
C ASN A 104 -10.88 -6.71 -16.34
N TYR A 105 -11.54 -5.70 -15.75
CA TYR A 105 -11.05 -4.32 -15.75
C TYR A 105 -9.69 -4.19 -15.04
N TYR A 106 -9.50 -4.89 -13.90
CA TYR A 106 -8.20 -4.97 -13.24
C TYR A 106 -7.13 -5.64 -14.12
N GLU A 107 -7.48 -6.70 -14.84
CA GLU A 107 -6.53 -7.41 -15.71
C GLU A 107 -6.12 -6.54 -16.91
N MET A 108 -7.07 -5.81 -17.52
CA MET A 108 -6.79 -4.88 -18.63
C MET A 108 -5.85 -3.73 -18.24
N HIS A 109 -6.00 -3.16 -17.04
CA HIS A 109 -5.17 -2.04 -16.56
C HIS A 109 -3.96 -2.48 -15.73
N SER A 110 -3.44 -3.68 -16.01
CA SER A 110 -2.27 -4.22 -15.34
C SER A 110 -1.31 -4.88 -16.32
N VAL A 111 -0.02 -4.79 -16.02
CA VAL A 111 1.06 -5.39 -16.82
C VAL A 111 1.48 -6.71 -16.20
N GLU A 112 1.70 -7.74 -17.02
CA GLU A 112 2.23 -9.03 -16.57
C GLU A 112 3.71 -8.94 -16.26
N LEU A 113 4.14 -9.56 -15.15
CA LEU A 113 5.56 -9.72 -14.90
C LEU A 113 6.12 -10.91 -15.70
N PRO A 114 7.28 -10.75 -16.36
CA PRO A 114 7.84 -11.77 -17.23
C PRO A 114 8.43 -12.96 -16.47
N ASP A 115 8.90 -12.77 -15.24
CA ASP A 115 9.60 -13.82 -14.47
C ASP A 115 8.63 -14.87 -13.90
N GLN A 116 8.95 -16.15 -14.12
CA GLN A 116 8.23 -17.30 -13.55
C GLN A 116 8.21 -17.29 -12.02
N LYS A 117 9.21 -16.67 -11.37
CA LYS A 117 9.25 -16.47 -9.91
C LYS A 117 8.05 -15.68 -9.39
N HIS A 118 7.38 -14.93 -10.27
CA HIS A 118 6.20 -14.14 -9.95
C HIS A 118 4.88 -14.84 -10.27
N ILE A 119 4.86 -16.17 -10.41
CA ILE A 119 3.59 -16.90 -10.49
C ILE A 119 2.97 -16.98 -9.07
N SER A 120 1.72 -16.56 -8.95
CA SER A 120 0.99 -16.62 -7.68
C SER A 120 0.71 -18.06 -7.29
N LYS A 121 1.33 -18.56 -6.21
CA LYS A 121 1.12 -19.94 -5.70
C LYS A 121 -0.35 -20.30 -5.45
N ARG A 122 -1.22 -19.30 -5.20
CA ARG A 122 -2.63 -19.53 -4.88
C ARG A 122 -3.53 -19.60 -6.10
N THR A 123 -3.21 -18.85 -7.16
CA THR A 123 -4.06 -18.75 -8.36
C THR A 123 -3.42 -19.41 -9.57
N LEU A 124 -2.13 -19.79 -9.48
CA LEU A 124 -1.31 -20.33 -10.57
C LEU A 124 -1.26 -19.43 -11.82
N LYS A 125 -1.69 -18.17 -11.69
CA LYS A 125 -1.60 -17.14 -12.73
C LYS A 125 -0.34 -16.30 -12.52
N LYS A 126 0.22 -15.78 -13.62
CA LYS A 126 1.29 -14.77 -13.58
C LYS A 126 0.83 -13.56 -12.77
N THR A 127 1.71 -13.05 -11.92
CA THR A 127 1.43 -11.83 -11.17
C THR A 127 1.39 -10.64 -12.13
N ARG A 128 0.37 -9.80 -11.96
CA ARG A 128 0.20 -8.55 -12.71
C ARG A 128 0.33 -7.37 -11.78
N VAL A 129 0.77 -6.23 -12.29
CA VAL A 129 0.92 -4.98 -11.54
C VAL A 129 0.04 -3.92 -12.15
N LEU A 130 -0.75 -3.24 -11.33
CA LEU A 130 -1.51 -2.09 -11.80
C LEU A 130 -0.56 -1.00 -12.30
N GLU A 131 -0.90 -0.39 -13.44
CA GLU A 131 -0.18 0.75 -13.99
C GLU A 131 -0.45 2.03 -13.19
N LYS A 132 -1.68 2.16 -12.65
CA LYS A 132 -2.15 3.35 -11.96
C LYS A 132 -2.58 3.06 -10.52
N PRO A 133 -2.50 4.05 -9.61
CA PRO A 133 -3.03 3.93 -8.27
C PRO A 133 -4.48 3.46 -8.29
N ILE A 134 -4.84 2.57 -7.36
CA ILE A 134 -6.17 1.94 -7.32
C ILE A 134 -7.32 2.96 -7.21
N ASN A 135 -7.05 4.12 -6.61
CA ASN A 135 -8.02 5.21 -6.51
C ASN A 135 -8.32 5.83 -7.87
N LEU A 136 -7.29 6.09 -8.69
CA LEU A 136 -7.45 6.60 -10.05
C LEU A 136 -8.07 5.54 -10.96
N LEU A 137 -7.75 4.27 -10.75
CA LEU A 137 -8.39 3.20 -11.50
C LEU A 137 -9.90 3.12 -11.22
N PHE A 138 -10.31 3.38 -9.97
CA PHE A 138 -11.73 3.41 -9.61
C PHE A 138 -12.48 4.61 -10.20
N THR A 139 -11.86 5.80 -10.25
CA THR A 139 -12.50 6.95 -10.91
C THR A 139 -12.73 6.66 -12.39
N GLN A 140 -11.72 6.10 -13.08
CA GLN A 140 -11.86 5.67 -14.48
C GLN A 140 -12.91 4.58 -14.65
N PHE A 141 -12.96 3.59 -13.75
CA PHE A 141 -13.99 2.55 -13.80
C PHE A 141 -15.42 3.10 -13.72
N ARG A 142 -15.63 4.16 -12.93
CA ARG A 142 -16.95 4.81 -12.83
C ARG A 142 -17.31 5.62 -14.07
N GLU A 143 -16.32 6.20 -14.73
CA GLU A 143 -16.49 6.91 -16.00
C GLU A 143 -16.81 5.93 -17.13
N ASP A 144 -16.11 4.79 -17.19
CA ASP A 144 -16.28 3.77 -18.23
C ASP A 144 -17.55 2.93 -18.04
N PHE A 145 -17.97 2.69 -16.80
CA PHE A 145 -19.14 1.85 -16.46
C PHE A 145 -20.10 2.55 -15.49
N PRO A 146 -20.78 3.63 -15.91
CA PRO A 146 -21.66 4.41 -15.03
C PRO A 146 -22.88 3.61 -14.53
N GLU A 147 -23.31 2.58 -15.27
CA GLU A 147 -24.44 1.71 -14.91
C GLU A 147 -24.14 0.80 -13.70
N LEU A 148 -22.86 0.48 -13.47
CA LEU A 148 -22.46 -0.43 -12.40
C LEU A 148 -22.32 0.33 -11.07
N LYS A 149 -23.32 0.18 -10.19
CA LYS A 149 -23.31 0.75 -8.83
C LYS A 149 -22.37 0.00 -7.91
N VAL A 150 -21.06 0.16 -8.09
CA VAL A 150 -20.01 -0.42 -7.24
C VAL A 150 -19.32 0.68 -6.43
N GLY A 151 -19.36 0.58 -5.11
CA GLY A 151 -18.64 1.49 -4.22
C GLY A 151 -17.13 1.20 -4.17
N ALA A 152 -16.32 2.20 -3.82
CA ALA A 152 -14.85 2.10 -3.79
C ALA A 152 -14.35 0.92 -2.93
N SER A 153 -14.88 0.75 -1.72
CA SER A 153 -14.48 -0.35 -0.83
C SER A 153 -14.77 -1.73 -1.43
N VAL A 154 -15.89 -1.86 -2.15
CA VAL A 154 -16.25 -3.09 -2.85
C VAL A 154 -15.33 -3.31 -4.04
N PHE A 155 -15.09 -2.29 -4.85
CA PHE A 155 -14.16 -2.35 -5.97
C PHE A 155 -12.75 -2.78 -5.53
N PHE A 156 -12.25 -2.26 -4.40
CA PHE A 156 -10.96 -2.64 -3.84
C PHE A 156 -10.95 -4.08 -3.33
N ALA A 157 -12.05 -4.54 -2.73
CA ALA A 157 -12.18 -5.91 -2.23
C ALA A 157 -12.31 -6.95 -3.35
N LEU A 158 -12.86 -6.57 -4.51
CA LEU A 158 -13.02 -7.43 -5.68
C LEU A 158 -11.73 -7.60 -6.51
N ARG A 159 -10.63 -6.94 -6.12
CA ARG A 159 -9.33 -7.06 -6.80
C ARG A 159 -8.87 -8.53 -6.85
N PRO A 160 -8.49 -9.05 -8.04
CA PRO A 160 -7.93 -10.39 -8.15
C PRO A 160 -6.62 -10.52 -7.36
N LYS A 161 -6.36 -11.70 -6.78
CA LYS A 161 -5.21 -11.90 -5.89
C LYS A 161 -3.85 -11.86 -6.59
N HIS A 162 -3.82 -12.21 -7.88
CA HIS A 162 -2.64 -12.12 -8.73
C HIS A 162 -2.37 -10.69 -9.23
N VAL A 163 -3.32 -9.75 -9.03
CA VAL A 163 -3.13 -8.33 -9.38
C VAL A 163 -2.64 -7.56 -8.16
N LYS A 164 -1.47 -6.95 -8.30
CA LYS A 164 -0.74 -6.19 -7.30
C LYS A 164 -0.94 -4.70 -7.49
N THR A 165 -1.01 -3.94 -6.40
CA THR A 165 -1.11 -2.48 -6.48
C THR A 165 0.24 -1.89 -6.85
N VAL A 166 0.20 -0.68 -7.42
CA VAL A 166 1.38 0.05 -7.90
C VAL A 166 2.53 0.03 -6.86
N GLY A 167 2.28 0.01 -5.54
CA GLY A 167 3.34 0.09 -4.51
C GLY A 167 3.79 -1.23 -3.89
N SER A 168 3.14 -2.32 -4.26
CA SER A 168 3.44 -3.62 -3.65
C SER A 168 4.64 -4.32 -4.28
N ILE A 169 5.16 -3.79 -5.39
CA ILE A 169 6.35 -4.29 -6.05
C ILE A 169 7.38 -3.18 -6.02
N LYS A 170 8.61 -3.53 -5.60
CA LYS A 170 9.74 -2.60 -5.48
C LYS A 170 10.24 -2.08 -6.84
N PHE A 171 9.73 -2.61 -7.94
CA PHE A 171 10.14 -2.32 -9.31
C PHE A 171 9.14 -1.34 -9.94
N ARG A 172 9.27 -0.05 -9.61
CA ARG A 172 8.41 1.02 -10.14
C ARG A 172 9.05 1.86 -11.24
N GLY A 173 10.29 1.56 -11.65
CA GLY A 173 11.00 2.33 -12.67
C GLY A 173 11.83 1.44 -13.58
N CYS A 174 12.25 1.97 -14.73
CA CYS A 174 13.28 1.31 -15.52
C CYS A 174 14.56 1.21 -14.68
N LEU A 175 15.00 -0.01 -14.40
CA LEU A 175 16.30 -0.27 -13.78
C LEU A 175 17.39 -0.51 -14.85
N CYS A 176 17.15 -0.03 -16.07
CA CYS A 176 18.17 0.00 -17.10
C CYS A 176 19.27 0.96 -16.67
N GLU A 177 20.50 0.62 -17.07
CA GLU A 177 21.71 1.42 -16.82
C GLU A 177 21.53 2.87 -17.27
N TYR A 178 20.81 3.07 -18.36
CA TYR A 178 20.52 4.38 -18.92
C TYR A 178 19.63 5.25 -18.02
N CYS A 179 18.47 4.75 -17.55
CA CYS A 179 17.61 5.49 -16.62
C CYS A 179 18.27 5.71 -15.27
N GLU A 180 18.97 4.70 -14.74
CA GLU A 180 19.65 4.80 -13.46
C GLU A 180 20.78 5.84 -13.51
N ASN A 181 21.52 5.91 -14.62
CA ASN A 181 22.57 6.92 -14.81
C ASN A 181 22.00 8.34 -14.84
N VAL A 182 20.85 8.55 -15.49
CA VAL A 182 20.17 9.85 -15.47
C VAL A 182 19.70 10.18 -14.05
N GLU A 183 19.10 9.23 -13.33
CA GLU A 183 18.66 9.44 -11.95
C GLU A 183 19.82 9.80 -11.01
N LEU A 184 20.98 9.15 -11.15
CA LEU A 184 22.18 9.46 -10.38
C LEU A 184 22.68 10.89 -10.65
N LYS A 185 22.66 11.35 -11.91
CA LYS A 185 23.02 12.74 -12.25
C LYS A 185 22.02 13.75 -11.69
N LEU A 186 20.72 13.48 -11.81
CA LEU A 186 19.66 14.34 -11.26
C LEU A 186 19.77 14.49 -9.74
N LYS A 187 20.13 13.42 -9.01
CA LYS A 187 20.37 13.48 -7.56
C LYS A 187 21.44 14.51 -7.18
N ILE A 188 22.55 14.54 -7.92
CA ILE A 188 23.65 15.48 -7.67
C ILE A 188 23.26 16.91 -8.07
N LEU A 189 22.54 17.09 -9.17
CA LEU A 189 22.02 18.40 -9.57
C LEU A 189 21.04 18.97 -8.55
N ASN A 190 20.07 18.17 -8.11
CA ASN A 190 19.09 18.56 -7.11
C ASN A 190 19.74 18.89 -5.76
N PHE A 191 20.77 18.14 -5.36
CA PHE A 191 21.54 18.43 -4.16
C PHE A 191 22.25 19.79 -4.26
N ASN A 192 22.87 20.10 -5.39
CA ASN A 192 23.53 21.39 -5.60
C ASN A 192 22.52 22.55 -5.73
N SER A 193 21.38 22.33 -6.38
CA SER A 193 20.25 23.27 -6.40
C SER A 193 19.79 23.62 -4.99
N ALA A 194 19.63 22.62 -4.12
CA ALA A 194 19.25 22.85 -2.72
C ALA A 194 20.31 23.63 -1.93
N ILE A 195 21.61 23.37 -2.15
CA ILE A 195 22.70 24.12 -1.51
C ILE A 195 22.72 25.58 -1.97
N GLN A 196 22.45 25.83 -3.25
CA GLN A 196 22.46 27.18 -3.84
C GLN A 196 21.17 27.95 -3.57
N GLY A 197 20.15 27.35 -2.94
CA GLY A 197 18.85 27.97 -2.70
C GLY A 197 17.93 28.03 -3.93
N GLU A 198 18.33 27.45 -5.06
CA GLU A 198 17.63 27.50 -6.34
C GLU A 198 16.62 26.36 -6.47
N THR A 199 15.57 26.38 -5.65
CA THR A 199 14.56 25.30 -5.60
C THR A 199 13.78 25.10 -6.90
N GLU A 200 13.74 26.11 -7.77
CA GLU A 200 13.09 26.04 -9.09
C GLU A 200 13.80 25.10 -10.06
N CYS A 201 15.09 24.83 -9.85
CA CYS A 201 15.89 23.92 -10.69
C CYS A 201 15.73 22.44 -10.31
N HIS A 202 14.86 22.12 -9.34
CA HIS A 202 14.70 20.78 -8.82
C HIS A 202 13.86 19.88 -9.74
N ILE A 203 14.42 18.75 -10.17
CA ILE A 203 13.78 17.77 -11.06
C ILE A 203 13.54 16.47 -10.29
N ARG A 204 12.29 16.08 -10.03
CA ARG A 204 11.95 14.99 -9.09
C ARG A 204 12.34 13.60 -9.58
N GLY A 205 12.53 13.41 -10.89
CA GLY A 205 12.89 12.11 -11.44
C GLY A 205 13.06 12.11 -12.95
N VAL A 206 13.38 10.93 -13.49
CA VAL A 206 13.67 10.73 -14.91
C VAL A 206 12.46 11.05 -15.80
N ASP A 207 11.24 10.73 -15.35
CA ASP A 207 10.00 11.05 -16.08
C ASP A 207 9.81 12.56 -16.27
N GLU A 208 10.10 13.35 -15.24
CA GLU A 208 10.00 14.82 -15.28
C GLU A 208 11.10 15.40 -16.16
N ALA A 209 12.33 14.87 -16.06
CA ALA A 209 13.43 15.24 -16.95
C ALA A 209 13.07 14.97 -18.43
N ALA A 210 12.48 13.81 -18.73
CA ALA A 210 12.02 13.49 -20.08
C ALA A 210 10.90 14.44 -20.54
N GLN A 211 9.94 14.77 -19.67
CA GLN A 211 8.88 15.73 -19.97
C GLN A 211 9.40 17.13 -20.27
N LEU A 212 10.43 17.62 -19.55
CA LEU A 212 11.07 18.90 -19.82
C LEU A 212 11.64 18.98 -21.24
N THR A 213 12.09 17.85 -21.79
CA THR A 213 12.61 17.81 -23.16
C THR A 213 11.55 17.75 -24.25
N MET A 214 10.26 17.65 -23.92
CA MET A 214 9.17 17.51 -24.88
C MET A 214 8.21 18.70 -24.79
N CYS A 215 7.39 18.92 -25.84
CA CYS A 215 6.30 19.89 -25.74
C CYS A 215 5.24 19.42 -24.73
N GLY A 216 4.61 20.40 -24.07
CA GLY A 216 3.49 20.15 -23.16
C GLY A 216 2.33 19.45 -23.87
N LYS A 217 1.55 18.67 -23.10
CA LYS A 217 0.45 17.85 -23.64
C LYS A 217 -0.78 18.67 -24.07
N GLY A 218 -0.88 19.93 -23.66
CA GLY A 218 -2.07 20.76 -23.90
C GLY A 218 -3.33 20.06 -23.37
N THR A 219 -4.34 19.91 -24.22
CA THR A 219 -5.59 19.18 -23.93
C THR A 219 -5.49 17.67 -24.18
N ALA A 220 -4.41 17.18 -24.78
CA ALA A 220 -4.25 15.78 -25.14
C ALA A 220 -3.80 14.92 -23.95
N ARG A 221 -4.18 13.63 -23.96
CA ARG A 221 -3.77 12.67 -22.93
C ARG A 221 -2.28 12.27 -23.02
N TYR A 222 -1.72 12.28 -24.22
CA TYR A 222 -0.35 11.84 -24.52
C TYR A 222 0.44 12.96 -25.20
N ASN A 223 1.78 12.92 -25.09
CA ASN A 223 2.65 13.84 -25.84
C ASN A 223 2.51 13.57 -27.34
N ASN A 224 2.73 14.60 -28.16
CA ASN A 224 2.68 14.45 -29.61
C ASN A 224 3.76 13.46 -30.07
N MET A 225 3.38 12.51 -30.92
CA MET A 225 4.28 11.51 -31.49
C MET A 225 5.51 12.14 -32.19
N LYS A 226 5.35 13.35 -32.76
CA LYS A 226 6.49 14.10 -33.32
C LYS A 226 7.54 14.50 -32.28
N CYS A 227 7.13 14.81 -31.05
CA CYS A 227 8.04 15.12 -29.95
C CYS A 227 8.75 13.86 -29.45
N ILE A 228 8.00 12.76 -29.31
CA ILE A 228 8.54 11.46 -28.88
C ILE A 228 9.64 10.99 -29.83
N ASN A 229 9.38 11.07 -31.14
CA ASN A 229 10.31 10.70 -32.20
C ASN A 229 11.40 11.76 -32.50
N ARG A 230 11.52 12.83 -31.69
CA ARG A 230 12.49 13.93 -31.90
C ARG A 230 12.44 14.58 -33.30
N LYS A 231 11.26 14.60 -33.93
CA LYS A 231 11.00 15.29 -35.21
C LYS A 231 10.39 16.68 -35.02
N CYS A 232 10.28 17.14 -33.77
CA CYS A 232 9.76 18.45 -33.42
C CYS A 232 10.92 19.43 -33.21
N ASN A 233 10.87 20.58 -33.86
CA ASN A 233 11.93 21.60 -33.78
C ASN A 233 11.79 22.51 -32.53
N GLU A 234 10.65 22.46 -31.85
CA GLU A 234 10.34 23.33 -30.70
C GLU A 234 10.71 22.72 -29.34
N CYS A 235 11.07 21.43 -29.30
CA CYS A 235 11.45 20.72 -28.07
C CYS A 235 12.77 19.99 -28.25
N GLY A 236 13.48 19.75 -27.16
CA GLY A 236 14.76 19.06 -27.19
C GLY A 236 15.41 19.04 -25.81
N SER A 237 16.52 18.30 -25.70
CA SER A 237 17.32 18.25 -24.49
C SER A 237 17.90 19.62 -24.08
N ALA A 238 18.00 20.58 -25.01
CA ALA A 238 18.47 21.94 -24.74
C ALA A 238 17.64 22.69 -23.67
N LYS A 239 16.32 22.42 -23.58
CA LYS A 239 15.44 23.03 -22.56
C LYS A 239 15.86 22.70 -21.12
N VAL A 240 16.55 21.58 -20.92
CA VAL A 240 17.07 21.19 -19.61
C VAL A 240 18.19 22.13 -19.18
N ARG A 241 19.04 22.55 -20.12
CA ARG A 241 20.09 23.52 -19.85
C ARG A 241 19.51 24.90 -19.49
N GLU A 242 18.40 25.29 -20.12
CA GLU A 242 17.68 26.52 -19.78
C GLU A 242 17.09 26.45 -18.37
N HIS A 243 16.46 25.33 -18.03
CA HIS A 243 15.91 25.09 -16.70
C HIS A 243 17.00 25.15 -15.60
N LEU A 244 18.20 24.64 -15.89
CA LEU A 244 19.33 24.61 -14.97
C LEU A 244 20.25 25.84 -15.07
N LYS A 245 19.84 26.90 -15.78
CA LYS A 245 20.69 28.07 -16.07
C LYS A 245 21.16 28.82 -14.81
N LYS A 246 20.36 28.80 -13.75
CA LYS A 246 20.63 29.49 -12.48
C LYS A 246 21.71 28.81 -11.63
N LEU A 247 22.07 27.57 -11.94
CA LEU A 247 23.07 26.83 -11.15
C LEU A 247 24.49 27.32 -11.43
N GLU A 248 25.29 27.40 -10.38
CA GLU A 248 26.73 27.71 -10.51
C GLU A 248 27.47 26.53 -11.17
N LYS A 249 28.02 26.78 -12.36
CA LYS A 249 28.54 25.76 -13.28
C LYS A 249 29.99 25.35 -13.04
N THR A 250 30.75 26.19 -12.35
CA THR A 250 32.19 26.04 -12.08
C THR A 250 32.50 25.10 -10.94
N LYS A 251 31.51 24.78 -10.10
CA LYS A 251 31.69 23.93 -8.93
C LYS A 251 32.06 22.49 -9.32
N GLU A 252 33.09 21.97 -8.66
CA GLU A 252 33.47 20.56 -8.78
C GLU A 252 32.49 19.67 -8.01
N VAL A 253 32.11 18.56 -8.64
CA VAL A 253 31.18 17.59 -8.09
C VAL A 253 31.67 16.17 -8.33
N GLU A 254 31.45 15.33 -7.33
CA GLU A 254 31.64 13.89 -7.44
C GLU A 254 30.28 13.22 -7.64
N TRP A 255 30.20 12.36 -8.65
CA TRP A 255 28.96 11.68 -8.99
C TRP A 255 29.23 10.25 -9.44
N PHE A 256 28.18 9.42 -9.39
CA PHE A 256 28.29 8.00 -9.71
C PHE A 256 27.66 7.68 -11.06
N ARG A 257 28.29 6.77 -11.80
CA ARG A 257 27.76 6.20 -13.04
C ARG A 257 27.91 4.69 -13.04
N TRP A 258 26.90 3.99 -13.52
CA TRP A 258 27.04 2.59 -13.92
C TRP A 258 27.69 2.51 -15.29
N GLU A 259 28.76 1.73 -15.38
CA GLU A 259 29.42 1.40 -16.64
C GLU A 259 29.66 -0.12 -16.71
N THR A 260 29.67 -0.64 -17.94
CA THR A 260 30.00 -2.04 -18.20
C THR A 260 31.51 -2.16 -18.41
N ASN A 261 32.23 -2.64 -17.41
CA ASN A 261 33.66 -2.89 -17.50
C ASN A 261 33.90 -4.28 -18.11
N LYS A 262 34.83 -4.37 -19.07
CA LYS A 262 35.24 -5.62 -19.69
C LYS A 262 36.57 -6.05 -19.08
N GLU A 263 36.53 -7.09 -18.25
CA GLU A 263 37.72 -7.67 -17.64
C GLU A 263 38.10 -8.95 -18.39
N GLU A 264 39.35 -9.07 -18.80
CA GLU A 264 39.87 -10.32 -19.35
C GLU A 264 40.31 -11.21 -18.18
N LYS A 265 39.69 -12.39 -18.05
CA LYS A 265 40.07 -13.37 -17.04
C LYS A 265 40.62 -14.62 -17.71
N MET A 266 41.76 -15.07 -17.20
CA MET A 266 42.30 -16.39 -17.49
C MET A 266 41.37 -17.44 -16.87
N THR A 267 40.68 -18.19 -17.73
CA THR A 267 39.93 -19.38 -17.32
C THR A 267 40.71 -20.63 -17.72
N LYS A 268 40.34 -21.79 -17.17
CA LYS A 268 40.98 -23.08 -17.52
C LYS A 268 40.94 -23.41 -19.03
N SER A 269 40.06 -22.75 -19.80
CA SER A 269 39.91 -22.92 -21.26
C SER A 269 40.49 -21.75 -22.07
N GLY A 270 41.33 -20.91 -21.48
CA GLY A 270 41.90 -19.72 -22.12
C GLY A 270 41.33 -18.39 -21.62
N MET A 271 41.73 -17.31 -22.31
CA MET A 271 41.39 -15.93 -21.95
C MET A 271 39.94 -15.63 -22.37
N LYS A 272 39.08 -15.31 -21.40
CA LYS A 272 37.68 -14.92 -21.65
C LYS A 272 37.44 -13.50 -21.18
N THR A 273 36.86 -12.67 -22.05
CA THR A 273 36.37 -11.34 -21.69
C THR A 273 35.06 -11.48 -20.93
N ILE A 274 35.05 -11.07 -19.67
CA ILE A 274 33.87 -11.06 -18.81
C ILE A 274 33.42 -9.60 -18.66
N SER A 275 32.20 -9.30 -19.08
CA SER A 275 31.58 -8.00 -18.85
C SER A 275 30.92 -7.96 -17.47
N ARG A 276 31.33 -7.01 -16.63
CA ARG A 276 30.71 -6.76 -15.33
C ARG A 276 30.23 -5.31 -15.25
N LYS A 277 29.02 -5.12 -14.72
CA LYS A 277 28.53 -3.78 -14.40
C LYS A 277 29.13 -3.32 -13.08
N VAL A 278 29.79 -2.16 -13.10
CA VAL A 278 30.45 -1.56 -11.94
C VAL A 278 29.96 -0.13 -11.81
N LYS A 279 29.80 0.32 -10.56
CA LYS A 279 29.47 1.70 -10.23
C LYS A 279 30.79 2.46 -10.05
N ILE A 280 31.05 3.43 -10.92
CA ILE A 280 32.29 4.21 -10.96
C ILE A 280 32.01 5.61 -10.42
N VAL A 281 32.97 6.17 -9.68
CA VAL A 281 32.96 7.57 -9.24
C VAL A 281 33.63 8.42 -10.32
N LYS A 282 32.94 9.46 -10.79
CA LYS A 282 33.50 10.48 -11.68
C LYS A 282 33.59 11.80 -10.93
N LYS A 283 34.70 12.50 -11.11
CA LYS A 283 34.92 13.86 -10.63
C LYS A 283 34.91 14.79 -11.84
N SER A 284 34.01 15.76 -11.84
CA SER A 284 33.89 16.72 -12.94
C SER A 284 33.26 18.01 -12.45
N THR A 285 33.25 19.05 -13.28
CA THR A 285 32.46 20.26 -13.00
C THR A 285 30.98 20.01 -13.23
N LEU A 286 30.13 20.84 -12.61
CA LEU A 286 28.68 20.79 -12.78
C LEU A 286 28.27 21.05 -14.24
N GLN A 287 29.04 21.87 -14.97
CA GLN A 287 28.83 22.09 -16.41
C GLN A 287 28.96 20.78 -17.21
N ILE A 288 30.01 20.00 -16.98
CA ILE A 288 30.23 18.72 -17.68
C ILE A 288 29.11 17.73 -17.35
N LEU A 289 28.64 17.71 -16.10
CA LEU A 289 27.52 16.88 -15.67
C LEU A 289 26.23 17.23 -16.42
N ILE A 290 25.92 18.52 -16.58
CA ILE A 290 24.75 18.99 -17.36
C ILE A 290 24.89 18.58 -18.83
N ASP A 291 26.09 18.66 -19.39
CA ASP A 291 26.33 18.32 -20.79
C ASP A 291 26.18 16.81 -21.05
N GLU A 292 26.65 15.97 -20.13
CA GLU A 292 26.39 14.54 -20.19
C GLU A 292 24.91 14.21 -20.01
N LEU A 293 24.24 14.87 -19.06
CA LEU A 293 22.80 14.70 -18.85
C LEU A 293 22.01 15.07 -20.11
N GLN A 294 22.37 16.17 -20.77
CA GLN A 294 21.70 16.61 -21.99
C GLN A 294 21.80 15.55 -23.09
N LYS A 295 23.01 15.00 -23.33
CA LYS A 295 23.23 13.91 -24.29
C LYS A 295 22.43 12.67 -23.94
N GLU A 296 22.35 12.33 -22.66
CA GLU A 296 21.57 11.19 -22.18
C GLU A 296 20.07 11.45 -22.18
N LEU A 297 19.57 12.68 -22.18
CA LEU A 297 18.13 12.93 -22.26
C LEU A 297 17.60 12.94 -23.71
N GLU A 298 18.49 13.05 -24.70
CA GLU A 298 18.10 13.09 -26.11
C GLU A 298 17.37 11.81 -26.56
N PRO A 299 17.90 10.59 -26.38
CA PRO A 299 17.17 9.35 -26.69
C PRO A 299 16.05 9.01 -25.69
N MET A 300 15.95 9.71 -24.57
CA MET A 300 15.11 9.31 -23.44
C MET A 300 13.61 9.30 -23.77
N SER A 301 13.17 10.15 -24.71
CA SER A 301 11.78 10.14 -25.16
C SER A 301 11.36 8.82 -25.81
N HIS A 302 12.25 8.16 -26.55
CA HIS A 302 11.99 6.86 -27.17
C HIS A 302 12.04 5.71 -26.15
N HIS A 303 12.70 5.95 -25.02
CA HIS A 303 12.84 4.93 -23.99
C HIS A 303 11.57 4.78 -23.14
N PHE A 304 10.82 5.87 -22.93
CA PHE A 304 9.61 5.89 -22.10
C PHE A 304 8.29 5.64 -22.85
N PHE A 305 8.24 5.91 -24.15
CA PHE A 305 7.01 5.88 -24.96
C PHE A 305 7.17 4.91 -26.13
#